data_AF-A0A1W2ENY1-F1
#
_entry.id   AF-A0A1W2ENY1-F1
#
_cell.length_a   1.000
_cell.length_b   1.000
_cell.length_c   1.000
_cell.angle_alpha   90.00
_cell.angle_beta   90.00
_cell.angle_gamma   90.00
#
_symmetry.space_group_name_H-M   'P 1'
#
loop_
_entity.id
_entity.type
_entity.pdbx_description
1 polymer ?
#
loop_
_entity_poly.entity_id
_entity_poly.type
_entity_poly.pdbx_seq_one_letter_code
_entity_poly.pdbx_strand_id
1 'polypeptide(L)'
;MFSAYQASGYPCALHAGELVVSIQVSQVLSSALGKASRSPVGYDVNYQYSLSGPIGLVKRTSLRQLFERYGDILWMPGSHKYNVTNFIGELHELLPEPDFSAFSEEMLDDLVGKLRKRGNSNATINRKIAALRKLLRKAQKMGDLVSLPEFKRQKEKAGRIRFLEPNEEELIFSDLKAMSPAYYRLSVFLVDTGARLNEALGLRWNDVNSRRATFWVTKSGRSRSVPLTKRASEAVFGGDRRLSGPFADITEYKYRAAWNMVKEQVGLGADKDVVPHVLRHTCASRLVQGGIDIRRVQMWLGHQTLSMTMRYAHLASHDLEMCVPVLERMAEVAPPMPETA
;
A
#
# COMPACT_ATOMS: atom_id res chain seq x y z
N MET A 1 42.46 16.85 24.94
CA MET A 1 42.51 18.32 24.74
C MET A 1 42.51 18.55 23.24
N PHE A 2 41.35 18.58 22.60
CA PHE A 2 41.23 18.77 21.15
C PHE A 2 41.15 20.27 20.86
N SER A 3 42.14 20.80 20.16
CA SER A 3 42.19 22.20 19.75
C SER A 3 41.40 22.38 18.45
N ALA A 4 40.45 23.30 18.48
CA ALA A 4 39.62 23.70 17.36
C ALA A 4 40.41 24.63 16.43
N TYR A 5 40.43 24.33 15.12
CA TYR A 5 40.82 25.31 14.11
C TYR A 5 39.56 25.97 13.55
N GLN A 6 39.37 27.24 13.89
CA GLN A 6 38.47 28.16 13.20
C GLN A 6 39.06 28.52 11.84
N ALA A 7 38.29 28.35 10.76
CA ALA A 7 38.59 28.95 9.47
C ALA A 7 37.62 30.12 9.25
N SER A 8 38.15 31.34 9.32
CA SER A 8 37.50 32.60 8.95
C SER A 8 37.31 32.68 7.43
N GLY A 9 36.22 33.34 7.01
CA GLY A 9 35.77 33.38 5.63
C GLY A 9 36.56 34.31 4.70
N TYR A 10 36.53 34.01 3.40
CA TYR A 10 36.28 34.87 2.23
C TYR A 10 36.16 33.94 0.97
N PRO A 11 35.49 34.37 -0.12
CA PRO A 11 35.05 33.45 -1.18
C PRO A 11 36.19 33.18 -2.17
N CYS A 12 36.57 31.91 -2.33
CA CYS A 12 37.55 31.52 -3.34
C CYS A 12 36.89 30.56 -4.34
N ALA A 13 36.86 30.97 -5.61
CA ALA A 13 36.49 30.11 -6.72
C ALA A 13 37.48 28.95 -6.80
N LEU A 14 37.02 27.72 -6.56
CA LEU A 14 37.87 26.52 -6.64
C LEU A 14 37.96 26.05 -8.09
N HIS A 15 39.11 26.29 -8.72
CA HIS A 15 39.59 25.51 -9.85
C HIS A 15 40.03 24.12 -9.39
N ALA A 16 39.97 23.15 -10.31
CA ALA A 16 40.28 21.74 -10.11
C ALA A 16 41.62 21.57 -9.35
N GLY A 17 41.52 21.12 -8.10
CA GLY A 17 42.66 20.82 -7.24
C GLY A 17 42.56 19.40 -6.72
N GLU A 18 43.67 18.67 -6.78
CA GLU A 18 43.83 17.36 -6.16
C GLU A 18 43.72 17.49 -4.64
N LEU A 19 42.78 16.75 -4.03
CA LEU A 19 42.71 16.62 -2.58
C LEU A 19 43.49 15.36 -2.17
N VAL A 20 44.74 15.53 -1.74
CA VAL A 20 45.55 14.41 -1.22
C VAL A 20 45.28 14.26 0.27
N VAL A 21 44.50 13.25 0.65
CA VAL A 21 44.28 12.89 2.06
C VAL A 21 45.23 11.76 2.42
N SER A 22 46.27 12.06 3.20
CA SER A 22 47.18 11.04 3.75
C SER A 22 46.67 10.58 5.11
N ILE A 23 46.31 9.30 5.24
CA ILE A 23 45.92 8.69 6.51
C ILE A 23 47.03 7.73 6.95
N GLN A 24 47.74 8.05 8.03
CA GLN A 24 48.66 7.09 8.65
C GLN A 24 47.85 6.10 9.49
N VAL A 25 47.94 4.81 9.14
CA VAL A 25 47.37 3.71 9.94
C VAL A 25 48.51 3.02 10.68
N SER A 26 48.66 3.27 11.97
CA SER A 26 49.64 2.58 12.81
C SER A 26 49.02 1.32 13.42
N GLN A 27 49.47 0.14 12.98
CA GLN A 27 49.11 -1.13 13.61
C GLN A 27 49.94 -1.30 14.90
N VAL A 28 49.28 -1.37 16.06
CA VAL A 28 49.92 -1.81 17.31
C VAL A 28 49.79 -3.33 17.38
N LEU A 29 50.87 -4.05 17.03
CA LEU A 29 50.99 -5.48 17.29
C LEU A 29 51.53 -5.68 18.71
N SER A 30 50.72 -6.22 19.62
CA SER A 30 51.18 -6.70 20.91
C SER A 30 51.94 -8.03 20.71
N SER A 31 53.23 -8.04 21.05
CA SER A 31 54.08 -9.23 20.96
C SER A 31 53.93 -10.10 22.20
N ALA A 32 53.61 -11.39 22.02
CA ALA A 32 54.00 -12.43 22.96
C ALA A 32 55.02 -13.34 22.27
N LEU A 33 56.22 -13.40 22.87
CA LEU A 33 57.30 -14.37 22.66
C LEU A 33 58.18 -14.23 21.39
N GLY A 34 59.48 -14.08 21.66
CA GLY A 34 60.54 -14.63 20.82
C GLY A 34 61.27 -13.63 19.93
N LYS A 35 62.50 -13.29 20.34
CA LYS A 35 63.53 -12.55 19.58
C LYS A 35 63.52 -12.85 18.07
N ALA A 36 63.11 -11.87 17.27
CA ALA A 36 63.53 -11.73 15.87
C ALA A 36 63.46 -10.25 15.50
N SER A 37 64.59 -9.66 15.11
CA SER A 37 64.64 -8.33 14.52
C SER A 37 63.82 -8.32 13.23
N ARG A 38 62.64 -7.70 13.26
CA ARG A 38 61.87 -7.37 12.06
C ARG A 38 61.51 -5.89 12.11
N SER A 39 62.13 -5.11 11.23
CA SER A 39 61.75 -3.73 10.96
C SER A 39 60.25 -3.66 10.65
N PRO A 40 59.51 -2.67 11.17
CA PRO A 40 58.11 -2.50 10.82
C PRO A 40 58.02 -2.19 9.33
N VAL A 41 57.45 -3.11 8.55
CA VAL A 41 57.10 -2.84 7.15
C VAL A 41 55.84 -1.99 7.18
N GLY A 42 56.01 -0.67 7.29
CA GLY A 42 54.95 0.28 7.02
C GLY A 42 54.67 0.29 5.53
N TYR A 43 53.45 -0.04 5.12
CA TYR A 43 53.01 0.22 3.76
C TYR A 43 52.30 1.58 3.76
N ASP A 44 52.87 2.56 3.05
CA ASP A 44 52.16 3.79 2.73
C ASP A 44 51.14 3.48 1.63
N VAL A 45 49.85 3.50 1.99
CA VAL A 45 48.76 3.37 1.02
C VAL A 45 48.37 4.77 0.56
N ASN A 46 48.90 5.18 -0.59
CA ASN A 46 48.53 6.45 -1.23
C ASN A 46 47.25 6.25 -2.07
N TYR A 47 46.13 6.78 -1.61
CA TYR A 47 44.91 6.89 -2.42
C TYR A 47 44.95 8.18 -3.24
N GLN A 48 45.23 8.08 -4.54
CA GLN A 48 44.99 9.18 -5.47
C GLN A 48 43.54 9.13 -5.96
N TYR A 49 42.71 10.08 -5.53
CA TYR A 49 41.41 10.31 -6.12
C TYR A 49 41.54 11.31 -7.27
N SER A 50 41.43 10.85 -8.52
CA SER A 50 41.18 11.77 -9.64
C SER A 50 39.69 12.12 -9.64
N LEU A 51 39.32 13.33 -9.25
CA LEU A 51 37.95 13.82 -9.31
C LEU A 51 37.61 14.22 -10.75
N SER A 52 37.31 13.22 -11.60
CA SER A 52 36.77 13.44 -12.95
C SER A 52 35.25 13.67 -12.87
N GLY A 53 34.85 14.79 -12.26
CA GLY A 53 33.45 15.23 -12.19
C GLY A 53 33.25 16.45 -11.29
N PRO A 54 32.17 17.24 -11.48
CA PRO A 54 31.89 18.40 -10.65
C PRO A 54 31.70 17.99 -9.17
N ILE A 55 32.50 18.59 -8.28
CA ILE A 55 32.41 18.39 -6.83
C ILE A 55 31.13 19.08 -6.34
N GLY A 56 30.05 18.32 -6.19
CA GLY A 56 28.85 18.78 -5.52
C GLY A 56 29.08 18.82 -4.02
N LEU A 57 29.08 20.00 -3.40
CA LEU A 57 29.02 20.11 -1.94
C LEU A 57 27.65 19.59 -1.49
N VAL A 58 27.61 18.36 -0.95
CA VAL A 58 26.37 17.77 -0.43
C VAL A 58 26.02 18.50 0.87
N LYS A 59 25.11 19.46 0.76
CA LYS A 59 24.57 20.18 1.90
C LYS A 59 23.85 19.19 2.82
N ARG A 60 24.04 19.31 4.13
CA ARG A 60 23.21 18.59 5.09
C ARG A 60 21.74 18.94 4.82
N THR A 61 20.88 17.93 4.77
CA THR A 61 19.45 18.09 4.51
C THR A 61 18.62 17.28 5.50
N SER A 62 17.34 17.59 5.63
CA SER A 62 16.39 16.82 6.43
C SER A 62 15.22 16.30 5.61
N LEU A 63 14.50 15.30 6.13
CA LEU A 63 13.27 14.81 5.51
C LEU A 63 12.23 15.92 5.30
N ARG A 64 12.14 16.89 6.23
CA ARG A 64 11.24 18.03 6.12
C ARG A 64 11.62 18.93 4.95
N GLN A 65 12.90 19.32 4.84
CA GLN A 65 13.40 20.14 3.74
C GLN A 65 13.24 19.45 2.38
N LEU A 66 13.55 18.15 2.31
CA LEU A 66 13.34 17.37 1.10
C LEU A 66 11.86 17.32 0.70
N PHE A 67 10.97 17.20 1.67
CA PHE A 67 9.53 17.16 1.42
C PHE A 67 8.97 18.52 1.01
N GLU A 68 9.44 19.62 1.60
CA GLU A 68 9.10 20.98 1.16
C GLU A 68 9.52 21.21 -0.30
N ARG A 69 10.70 20.73 -0.69
CA ARG A 69 11.22 20.89 -2.04
C ARG A 69 10.56 19.99 -3.09
N TYR A 70 10.23 18.76 -2.72
CA TYR A 70 9.79 17.73 -3.69
C TYR A 70 8.36 17.23 -3.50
N GLY A 71 7.70 17.55 -2.40
CA GLY A 71 6.38 17.04 -2.05
C GLY A 71 5.34 17.33 -3.13
N ASP A 72 5.33 18.56 -3.63
CA ASP A 72 4.38 19.05 -4.64
C ASP A 72 4.63 18.47 -6.03
N ILE A 73 5.90 18.12 -6.31
CA ILE A 73 6.32 17.49 -7.55
C ILE A 73 5.96 16.00 -7.54
N LEU A 74 6.09 15.34 -6.39
CA LEU A 74 5.93 13.90 -6.25
C LEU A 74 4.47 13.48 -5.99
N TRP A 75 3.68 14.33 -5.35
CA TRP A 75 2.30 14.01 -4.96
C TRP A 75 1.35 15.18 -5.26
N MET A 76 0.34 14.91 -6.08
CA MET A 76 -0.74 15.85 -6.37
C MET A 76 -1.53 16.19 -5.10
N PRO A 77 -2.09 17.41 -4.99
CA PRO A 77 -2.97 17.78 -3.89
C PRO A 77 -4.13 16.80 -3.71
N GLY A 78 -4.41 16.43 -2.45
CA GLY A 78 -5.47 15.49 -2.09
C GLY A 78 -5.13 14.66 -0.86
N SER A 79 -6.02 13.74 -0.50
CA SER A 79 -5.90 12.88 0.69
C SER A 79 -4.61 12.04 0.70
N HIS A 80 -4.15 11.60 -0.48
CA HIS A 80 -2.91 10.84 -0.59
C HIS A 80 -1.68 11.67 -0.17
N LYS A 81 -1.57 12.91 -0.66
CA LYS A 81 -0.48 13.82 -0.27
C LYS A 81 -0.55 14.12 1.23
N TYR A 82 -1.74 14.41 1.76
CA TYR A 82 -1.94 14.63 3.19
C TYR A 82 -1.41 13.46 4.05
N ASN A 83 -1.78 12.22 3.69
CA ASN A 83 -1.29 11.03 4.40
C ASN A 83 0.23 10.87 4.31
N VAL A 84 0.81 11.16 3.13
CA VAL A 84 2.26 11.12 2.94
C VAL A 84 2.94 12.20 3.78
N THR A 85 2.40 13.42 3.86
CA THR A 85 2.91 14.49 4.72
C THR A 85 3.01 14.02 6.17
N ASN A 86 1.94 13.38 6.68
CA ASN A 86 1.93 12.85 8.04
C ASN A 86 2.96 11.73 8.23
N PHE A 87 3.11 10.83 7.26
CA PHE A 87 4.13 9.78 7.31
C PHE A 87 5.54 10.37 7.35
N ILE A 88 5.85 11.33 6.48
CA ILE A 88 7.18 11.94 6.43
C ILE A 88 7.45 12.75 7.70
N GLY A 89 6.45 13.48 8.23
CA GLY A 89 6.54 14.19 9.50
C GLY A 89 6.87 13.26 10.67
N GLU A 90 6.12 12.18 10.82
CA GLU A 90 6.36 11.19 11.88
C GLU A 90 7.74 10.52 11.73
N LEU A 91 8.15 10.18 10.50
CA LEU A 91 9.48 9.60 10.26
C LEU A 91 10.60 10.58 10.58
N HIS A 92 10.42 11.87 10.29
CA HIS A 92 11.39 12.91 10.63
C HIS A 92 11.57 13.04 12.15
N GLU A 93 10.48 13.03 12.91
CA GLU A 93 10.53 13.06 14.39
C GLU A 93 11.17 11.83 15.01
N LEU A 94 11.12 10.68 14.32
CA LEU A 94 11.72 9.44 14.79
C LEU A 94 13.23 9.35 14.54
N LEU A 95 13.80 10.21 13.68
CA LEU A 95 15.23 10.21 13.41
C LEU A 95 16.02 10.76 14.61
N PRO A 96 17.13 10.14 15.01
CA PRO A 96 17.98 10.64 16.10
C PRO A 96 18.68 11.95 15.71
N GLU A 97 19.16 12.05 14.47
CA GLU A 97 19.66 13.29 13.88
C GLU A 97 18.75 13.70 12.71
N PRO A 98 18.17 14.91 12.74
CA PRO A 98 17.24 15.36 11.70
C PRO A 98 17.93 15.66 10.38
N ASP A 99 19.22 16.02 10.43
CA ASP A 99 20.01 16.48 9.30
C ASP A 99 21.06 15.44 8.90
N PHE A 100 21.09 15.07 7.62
CA PHE A 100 21.99 14.06 7.07
C PHE A 100 22.46 14.45 5.67
N SER A 101 23.65 13.99 5.29
CA SER A 101 24.19 14.08 3.92
C SER A 101 24.06 12.75 3.15
N ALA A 102 23.94 11.64 3.88
CA ALA A 102 23.66 10.31 3.37
C ALA A 102 22.61 9.64 4.27
N PHE A 103 21.72 8.86 3.68
CA PHE A 103 20.73 8.10 4.45
C PHE A 103 21.23 6.66 4.59
N SER A 104 21.73 6.29 5.76
CA SER A 104 22.37 4.98 5.97
C SER A 104 21.37 3.85 6.19
N GLU A 105 21.86 2.61 6.11
CA GLU A 105 21.07 1.40 6.44
C GLU A 105 20.71 1.39 7.94
N GLU A 106 21.61 1.84 8.81
CA GLU A 106 21.37 1.96 10.26
C GLU A 106 20.21 2.93 10.58
N MET A 107 20.13 4.07 9.88
CA MET A 107 19.01 5.01 10.06
C MET A 107 17.67 4.39 9.65
N LEU A 108 17.67 3.60 8.56
CA LEU A 108 16.46 2.90 8.11
C LEU A 108 16.03 1.84 9.13
N ASP A 109 16.98 1.05 9.65
CA ASP A 109 16.72 -0.02 10.61
C ASP A 109 16.24 0.53 11.96
N ASP A 110 16.83 1.62 12.46
CA ASP A 110 16.37 2.31 13.66
C ASP A 110 14.93 2.84 13.49
N LEU A 111 14.62 3.47 12.35
CA LEU A 111 13.24 3.89 12.04
C LEU A 111 12.26 2.73 12.05
N VAL A 112 12.61 1.61 11.39
CA VAL A 112 11.76 0.42 11.36
C VAL A 112 11.60 -0.15 12.78
N GLY A 113 12.66 -0.20 13.58
CA GLY A 113 12.64 -0.62 14.98
C GLY A 113 11.72 0.25 15.84
N LYS A 114 11.81 1.58 15.71
CA LYS A 114 10.95 2.54 16.42
C LYS A 114 9.48 2.42 16.01
N LEU A 115 9.19 2.26 14.72
CA LEU A 115 7.82 2.05 14.22
C LEU A 115 7.21 0.76 14.77
N ARG A 116 8.00 -0.32 14.87
CA ARG A 116 7.58 -1.58 15.50
C ARG A 116 7.29 -1.40 16.99
N LYS A 117 8.17 -0.70 17.74
CA LYS A 117 7.95 -0.38 19.15
C LYS A 117 6.68 0.45 19.39
N ARG A 118 6.31 1.31 18.43
CA ARG A 118 5.02 2.05 18.42
C ARG A 118 3.81 1.21 18.02
N GLY A 119 3.95 -0.11 17.82
CA GLY A 119 2.84 -1.02 17.50
C GLY A 119 2.34 -0.95 16.05
N ASN A 120 3.11 -0.37 15.12
CA ASN A 120 2.71 -0.32 13.72
C ASN A 120 2.74 -1.73 13.10
N SER A 121 1.69 -2.08 12.36
CA SER A 121 1.68 -3.31 11.55
C SER A 121 2.76 -3.25 10.44
N ASN A 122 3.25 -4.41 10.00
CA ASN A 122 4.22 -4.48 8.88
C ASN A 122 3.69 -3.82 7.60
N ALA A 123 2.37 -3.89 7.35
CA ALA A 123 1.74 -3.21 6.23
C ALA A 123 1.82 -1.68 6.39
N THR A 124 1.59 -1.16 7.60
CA THR A 124 1.73 0.28 7.90
C THR A 124 3.19 0.73 7.73
N ILE A 125 4.15 -0.06 8.24
CA ILE A 125 5.58 0.22 8.08
C ILE A 125 5.94 0.25 6.58
N ASN A 126 5.55 -0.76 5.81
CA ASN A 126 5.81 -0.81 4.37
C ASN A 126 5.26 0.41 3.62
N ARG A 127 4.08 0.93 4.01
CA ARG A 127 3.51 2.15 3.41
C ARG A 127 4.34 3.40 3.74
N LYS A 128 4.76 3.57 5.00
CA LYS A 128 5.62 4.67 5.44
C LYS A 128 6.97 4.63 4.72
N ILE A 129 7.61 3.45 4.68
CA ILE A 129 8.89 3.25 3.99
C ILE A 129 8.76 3.44 2.48
N ALA A 130 7.64 3.09 1.85
CA ALA A 130 7.43 3.36 0.43
C ALA A 130 7.37 4.87 0.12
N ALA A 131 6.70 5.66 0.97
CA ALA A 131 6.68 7.11 0.86
C ALA A 131 8.08 7.71 1.03
N LEU A 132 8.80 7.28 2.09
CA LEU A 132 10.19 7.66 2.35
C LEU A 132 11.09 7.34 1.17
N ARG A 133 11.06 6.10 0.68
CA ARG A 133 11.85 5.65 -0.48
C ARG A 133 11.61 6.52 -1.70
N LYS A 134 10.35 6.87 -1.98
CA LYS A 134 10.00 7.73 -3.13
C LYS A 134 10.61 9.14 -2.98
N LEU A 135 10.54 9.72 -1.78
CA LEU A 135 11.16 11.01 -1.47
C LEU A 135 12.68 10.95 -1.64
N LEU A 136 13.33 9.99 -0.98
CA LEU A 136 14.79 9.86 -0.98
C LEU A 136 15.35 9.53 -2.38
N ARG A 137 14.64 8.73 -3.19
CA ARG A 137 15.00 8.47 -4.60
C ARG A 137 14.95 9.73 -5.45
N LYS A 138 13.99 10.62 -5.21
CA LYS A 138 13.94 11.92 -5.89
C LYS A 138 15.12 12.80 -5.47
N ALA A 139 15.40 12.89 -4.17
CA ALA A 139 16.53 13.65 -3.65
C ALA A 139 17.88 13.15 -4.20
N GLN A 140 18.10 11.83 -4.24
CA GLN A 140 19.28 11.23 -4.87
C GLN A 140 19.40 11.61 -6.35
N LYS A 141 18.30 11.51 -7.11
CA LYS A 141 18.29 11.88 -8.54
C LYS A 141 18.62 13.36 -8.78
N MET A 142 18.33 14.23 -7.81
CA MET A 142 18.61 15.66 -7.88
C MET A 142 19.98 16.05 -7.30
N GLY A 143 20.77 15.08 -6.82
CA GLY A 143 22.09 15.30 -6.25
C GLY A 143 22.11 15.77 -4.79
N ASP A 144 20.96 15.78 -4.10
CA ASP A 144 20.90 16.17 -2.69
C ASP A 144 21.36 15.06 -1.74
N LEU A 145 21.43 13.81 -2.22
CA LEU A 145 21.88 12.64 -1.46
C LEU A 145 22.87 11.81 -2.26
N VAL A 146 23.95 11.38 -1.60
CA VAL A 146 25.01 10.56 -2.21
C VAL A 146 24.54 9.13 -2.45
N SER A 147 23.99 8.50 -1.42
CA SER A 147 23.65 7.08 -1.42
C SER A 147 22.31 6.84 -0.71
N LEU A 148 21.73 5.67 -1.00
CA LEU A 148 20.47 5.21 -0.42
C LEU A 148 20.65 3.79 0.12
N PRO A 149 19.93 3.43 1.21
CA PRO A 149 19.98 2.09 1.74
C PRO A 149 19.19 1.13 0.86
N GLU A 150 19.35 -0.16 1.12
CA GLU A 150 18.50 -1.18 0.53
C GLU A 150 17.13 -1.21 1.24
N PHE A 151 16.06 -0.91 0.50
CA PHE A 151 14.71 -0.90 1.06
C PHE A 151 14.08 -2.30 1.01
N LYS A 152 14.25 -3.08 2.08
CA LYS A 152 13.62 -4.40 2.23
C LYS A 152 12.18 -4.28 2.74
N ARG A 153 11.25 -4.95 2.05
CA ARG A 153 9.85 -5.01 2.49
C ARG A 153 9.71 -5.93 3.70
N GLN A 154 8.98 -5.46 4.69
CA GLN A 154 8.63 -6.25 5.86
C GLN A 154 7.59 -7.30 5.48
N LYS A 155 7.77 -8.55 5.95
CA LYS A 155 6.85 -9.65 5.65
C LYS A 155 5.48 -9.37 6.28
N GLU A 156 4.46 -9.21 5.45
CA GLU A 156 3.09 -9.01 5.92
C GLU A 156 2.47 -10.38 6.24
N LYS A 157 1.83 -10.52 7.42
CA LYS A 157 1.08 -11.73 7.74
C LYS A 157 -0.11 -11.82 6.78
N ALA A 158 -0.37 -13.00 6.22
CA ALA A 158 -1.62 -13.25 5.51
C ALA A 158 -2.76 -13.13 6.52
N GLY A 159 -3.50 -12.02 6.47
CA GLY A 159 -4.65 -11.83 7.35
C GLY A 159 -5.75 -12.83 7.03
N ARG A 160 -6.41 -13.36 8.07
CA ARG A 160 -7.66 -14.12 7.90
C ARG A 160 -8.68 -13.21 7.22
N ILE A 161 -9.37 -13.73 6.21
CA ILE A 161 -10.48 -12.98 5.61
C ILE A 161 -11.71 -13.24 6.45
N ARG A 162 -12.22 -12.18 7.06
CA ARG A 162 -13.54 -12.16 7.67
C ARG A 162 -14.58 -11.83 6.60
N PHE A 163 -15.65 -12.61 6.56
CA PHE A 163 -16.88 -12.36 5.80
C PHE A 163 -18.06 -12.71 6.70
N LEU A 164 -19.24 -12.14 6.45
CA LEU A 164 -20.43 -12.36 7.28
C LEU A 164 -21.07 -13.71 7.00
N GLU A 165 -21.44 -14.40 8.07
CA GLU A 165 -22.36 -15.55 8.01
C GLU A 165 -23.80 -15.09 7.75
N PRO A 166 -24.68 -15.96 7.22
CA PRO A 166 -26.06 -15.58 6.88
C PRO A 166 -26.85 -14.97 8.04
N ASN A 167 -26.72 -15.53 9.25
CA ASN A 167 -27.37 -15.04 10.46
C ASN A 167 -26.80 -13.67 10.91
N GLU A 168 -25.50 -13.46 10.78
CA GLU A 168 -24.86 -12.18 11.09
C GLU A 168 -25.31 -11.08 10.12
N GLU A 169 -25.42 -11.39 8.82
CA GLU A 169 -25.97 -10.46 7.83
C GLU A 169 -27.41 -10.08 8.19
N GLU A 170 -28.25 -11.06 8.52
CA GLU A 170 -29.65 -10.82 8.87
C GLU A 170 -29.79 -9.88 10.07
N LEU A 171 -29.08 -10.15 11.18
CA LEU A 171 -29.11 -9.33 12.39
C LEU A 171 -28.59 -7.91 12.15
N ILE A 172 -27.45 -7.77 11.45
CA ILE A 172 -26.90 -6.44 11.15
C ILE A 172 -27.88 -5.66 10.24
N PHE A 173 -28.48 -6.33 9.27
CA PHE A 173 -29.33 -5.67 8.29
C PHE A 173 -30.68 -5.29 8.87
N SER A 174 -31.26 -6.09 9.77
CA SER A 174 -32.50 -5.73 10.48
C SER A 174 -32.31 -4.47 11.32
N ASP A 175 -31.21 -4.38 12.05
CA ASP A 175 -30.95 -3.26 12.96
C ASP A 175 -30.59 -1.98 12.19
N LEU A 176 -29.81 -2.10 11.11
CA LEU A 176 -29.58 -0.99 10.20
C LEU A 176 -30.88 -0.49 9.56
N LYS A 177 -31.80 -1.40 9.22
CA LYS A 177 -33.12 -1.05 8.65
C LYS A 177 -33.99 -0.32 9.67
N ALA A 178 -34.00 -0.77 10.93
CA ALA A 178 -34.71 -0.12 12.01
C ALA A 178 -34.18 1.30 12.28
N MET A 179 -32.87 1.50 12.14
CA MET A 179 -32.23 2.81 12.31
C MET A 179 -32.47 3.75 11.13
N SER A 180 -32.30 3.25 9.91
CA SER A 180 -32.55 4.01 8.68
C SER A 180 -32.74 3.06 7.49
N PRO A 181 -33.87 3.15 6.78
CA PRO A 181 -34.04 2.43 5.52
C PRO A 181 -32.91 2.70 4.52
N ALA A 182 -32.29 3.89 4.54
CA ALA A 182 -31.19 4.24 3.67
C ALA A 182 -29.91 3.43 3.96
N TYR A 183 -29.59 3.20 5.24
CA TYR A 183 -28.44 2.38 5.63
C TYR A 183 -28.61 0.91 5.26
N TYR A 184 -29.82 0.38 5.41
CA TYR A 184 -30.15 -0.96 4.92
C TYR A 184 -29.96 -1.08 3.40
N ARG A 185 -30.53 -0.15 2.62
CA ARG A 185 -30.37 -0.14 1.15
C ARG A 185 -28.91 -0.07 0.73
N LEU A 186 -28.12 0.80 1.36
CA LEU A 186 -26.68 0.88 1.09
C LEU A 186 -25.97 -0.46 1.40
N SER A 187 -26.30 -1.10 2.52
CA SER A 187 -25.67 -2.37 2.92
C SER A 187 -26.01 -3.53 1.97
N VAL A 188 -27.27 -3.63 1.54
CA VAL A 188 -27.72 -4.59 0.51
C VAL A 188 -26.97 -4.36 -0.80
N PHE A 189 -26.86 -3.10 -1.24
CA PHE A 189 -26.13 -2.77 -2.46
C PHE A 189 -24.65 -3.16 -2.35
N LEU A 190 -23.99 -2.86 -1.23
CA LEU A 190 -22.58 -3.16 -1.00
C LEU A 190 -22.30 -4.66 -0.98
N VAL A 191 -23.14 -5.47 -0.32
CA VAL A 191 -22.91 -6.91 -0.19
C VAL A 191 -23.18 -7.67 -1.49
N ASP A 192 -24.09 -7.18 -2.32
CA ASP A 192 -24.43 -7.85 -3.59
C ASP A 192 -23.52 -7.43 -4.75
N THR A 193 -23.08 -6.17 -4.77
CA THR A 193 -22.20 -5.67 -5.83
C THR A 193 -20.72 -5.76 -5.49
N GLY A 194 -20.40 -5.91 -4.20
CA GLY A 194 -19.04 -5.82 -3.69
C GLY A 194 -18.42 -4.43 -3.90
N ALA A 195 -19.20 -3.37 -4.10
CA ALA A 195 -18.67 -2.02 -4.26
C ALA A 195 -17.87 -1.56 -3.03
N ARG A 196 -16.92 -0.64 -3.21
CA ARG A 196 -16.33 0.06 -2.06
C ARG A 196 -17.34 1.06 -1.53
N LEU A 197 -17.32 1.31 -0.21
CA LEU A 197 -18.23 2.25 0.44
C LEU A 197 -18.27 3.61 -0.29
N ASN A 198 -17.10 4.22 -0.51
CA ASN A 198 -17.05 5.54 -1.16
C ASN A 198 -17.34 5.51 -2.66
N GLU A 199 -17.20 4.35 -3.33
CA GLU A 199 -17.68 4.20 -4.71
C GLU A 199 -19.22 4.21 -4.72
N ALA A 200 -19.86 3.52 -3.77
CA ALA A 200 -21.32 3.49 -3.64
C ALA A 200 -21.90 4.86 -3.23
N LEU A 201 -21.31 5.52 -2.23
CA LEU A 201 -21.72 6.86 -1.79
C LEU A 201 -21.55 7.93 -2.89
N GLY A 202 -20.59 7.72 -3.80
CA GLY A 202 -20.33 8.61 -4.92
C GLY A 202 -21.16 8.34 -6.20
N LEU A 203 -22.02 7.31 -6.20
CA LEU A 203 -22.84 6.97 -7.37
C LEU A 203 -23.84 8.09 -7.69
N ARG A 204 -24.03 8.36 -8.98
CA ARG A 204 -25.07 9.24 -9.51
C ARG A 204 -26.15 8.43 -10.22
N TRP A 205 -27.33 9.03 -10.43
CA TRP A 205 -28.41 8.35 -11.16
C TRP A 205 -28.03 7.95 -12.59
N ASN A 206 -27.14 8.68 -13.25
CA ASN A 206 -26.64 8.33 -14.58
C ASN A 206 -25.65 7.15 -14.59
N ASP A 207 -25.13 6.75 -13.43
CA ASP A 207 -24.21 5.63 -13.30
C ASP A 207 -24.92 4.28 -13.16
N VAL A 208 -26.24 4.30 -12.93
CA VAL A 208 -27.05 3.13 -12.59
C VAL A 208 -28.27 3.00 -13.50
N ASN A 209 -28.60 1.76 -13.86
CA ASN A 209 -29.89 1.41 -14.44
C ASN A 209 -30.42 0.14 -13.75
N SER A 210 -31.62 -0.33 -14.13
CA SER A 210 -32.26 -1.51 -13.53
C SER A 210 -31.44 -2.80 -13.62
N ARG A 211 -30.45 -2.88 -14.52
CA ARG A 211 -29.65 -4.09 -14.75
C ARG A 211 -28.22 -3.99 -14.25
N ARG A 212 -27.63 -2.80 -14.15
CA ARG A 212 -26.21 -2.62 -13.82
C ARG A 212 -25.92 -1.31 -13.11
N ALA A 213 -24.88 -1.32 -12.28
CA ALA A 213 -24.23 -0.12 -11.76
C ALA A 213 -22.83 0.00 -12.36
N THR A 214 -22.44 1.21 -12.75
CA THR A 214 -21.12 1.51 -13.34
C THR A 214 -20.31 2.40 -12.40
N PHE A 215 -19.11 1.95 -12.08
CA PHE A 215 -18.17 2.68 -11.24
C PHE A 215 -17.08 3.29 -12.11
N TRP A 216 -17.18 4.59 -12.35
CA TRP A 216 -16.17 5.36 -13.07
C TRP A 216 -14.99 5.68 -12.16
N VAL A 217 -13.77 5.49 -12.65
CA VAL A 217 -12.55 5.89 -11.94
C VAL A 217 -11.96 7.10 -12.65
N THR A 218 -11.91 8.24 -11.97
CA THR A 218 -11.20 9.42 -12.48
C THR A 218 -9.72 9.28 -12.13
N LYS A 219 -8.86 9.48 -13.13
CA LYS A 219 -7.38 9.67 -13.08
C LYS A 219 -6.37 8.53 -13.27
N SER A 220 -6.66 7.23 -13.17
CA SER A 220 -5.67 6.19 -13.58
C SER A 220 -6.16 4.73 -13.52
N GLY A 221 -7.46 4.49 -13.40
CA GLY A 221 -8.02 3.15 -13.22
C GLY A 221 -8.85 2.67 -14.40
N ARG A 222 -9.29 1.41 -14.33
CA ARG A 222 -10.29 0.85 -15.23
C ARG A 222 -11.68 1.03 -14.62
N SER A 223 -12.60 1.65 -15.35
CA SER A 223 -14.02 1.63 -15.01
C SER A 223 -14.54 0.20 -15.04
N ARG A 224 -15.57 -0.08 -14.24
CA ARG A 224 -16.23 -1.39 -14.26
C ARG A 224 -17.73 -1.23 -14.12
N SER A 225 -18.46 -2.12 -14.77
CA SER A 225 -19.91 -2.24 -14.62
C SER A 225 -20.25 -3.60 -14.02
N VAL A 226 -21.11 -3.60 -13.02
CA VAL A 226 -21.52 -4.80 -12.28
C VAL A 226 -23.02 -5.00 -12.46
N PRO A 227 -23.49 -6.17 -12.89
CA PRO A 227 -24.91 -6.52 -12.91
C PRO A 227 -25.54 -6.41 -11.51
N LEU A 228 -26.77 -5.94 -11.43
CA LEU A 228 -27.51 -5.84 -10.17
C LEU A 228 -28.37 -7.08 -9.96
N THR A 229 -28.35 -7.60 -8.73
CA THR A 229 -29.39 -8.51 -8.24
C THR A 229 -30.72 -7.76 -8.14
N LYS A 230 -31.83 -8.50 -8.04
CA LYS A 230 -33.15 -7.90 -7.82
C LYS A 230 -33.16 -6.99 -6.59
N ARG A 231 -32.66 -7.48 -5.44
CA ARG A 231 -32.61 -6.71 -4.19
C ARG A 231 -31.65 -5.51 -4.26
N ALA A 232 -30.53 -5.61 -4.98
CA ALA A 232 -29.62 -4.47 -5.17
C ALA A 232 -30.26 -3.39 -6.06
N SER A 233 -31.00 -3.79 -7.10
CA SER A 233 -31.77 -2.85 -7.94
C SER A 233 -32.85 -2.15 -7.11
N GLU A 234 -33.64 -2.89 -6.32
CA GLU A 234 -34.64 -2.33 -5.41
C GLU A 234 -34.02 -1.36 -4.39
N ALA A 235 -32.84 -1.70 -3.85
CA ALA A 235 -32.12 -0.84 -2.93
C ALA A 235 -31.67 0.49 -3.57
N VAL A 236 -31.25 0.48 -4.84
CA VAL A 236 -30.88 1.69 -5.58
C VAL A 236 -32.12 2.54 -5.87
N PHE A 237 -33.18 1.94 -6.42
CA PHE A 237 -34.35 2.68 -6.90
C PHE A 237 -35.38 3.00 -5.81
N GLY A 238 -35.23 2.46 -4.60
CA GLY A 238 -35.99 2.86 -3.42
C GLY A 238 -35.49 4.15 -2.75
N GLY A 239 -34.45 4.80 -3.28
CA GLY A 239 -33.94 6.10 -2.81
C GLY A 239 -34.69 7.31 -3.39
N ASP A 240 -34.48 8.49 -2.80
CA ASP A 240 -35.09 9.73 -3.30
C ASP A 240 -34.42 10.21 -4.59
N ARG A 241 -35.17 10.19 -5.69
CA ARG A 241 -34.71 10.63 -7.03
C ARG A 241 -34.41 12.12 -7.14
N ARG A 242 -34.79 12.94 -6.15
CA ARG A 242 -34.45 14.38 -6.10
C ARG A 242 -32.99 14.61 -5.74
N LEU A 243 -32.34 13.63 -5.11
CA LEU A 243 -30.93 13.68 -4.76
C LEU A 243 -30.04 13.45 -5.98
N SER A 244 -28.76 13.80 -5.88
CA SER A 244 -27.79 13.62 -6.97
C SER A 244 -27.49 12.15 -7.30
N GLY A 245 -27.84 11.23 -6.41
CA GLY A 245 -27.66 9.79 -6.58
C GLY A 245 -28.37 8.97 -5.49
N PRO A 246 -28.35 7.63 -5.61
CA PRO A 246 -29.16 6.73 -4.77
C PRO A 246 -28.81 6.74 -3.27
N PHE A 247 -27.59 7.15 -2.93
CA PHE A 247 -27.06 7.15 -1.55
C PHE A 247 -26.45 8.51 -1.16
N ALA A 248 -26.80 9.58 -1.89
CA ALA A 248 -26.16 10.89 -1.76
C ALA A 248 -26.46 11.61 -0.42
N ASP A 249 -27.50 11.20 0.30
CA ASP A 249 -27.87 11.67 1.64
C ASP A 249 -27.06 11.00 2.77
N ILE A 250 -26.30 9.95 2.45
CA ILE A 250 -25.49 9.20 3.40
C ILE A 250 -24.05 9.71 3.35
N THR A 251 -23.49 10.03 4.52
CA THR A 251 -22.07 10.32 4.65
C THR A 251 -21.32 9.10 5.19
N GLU A 252 -20.06 8.93 4.78
CA GLU A 252 -19.22 7.83 5.26
C GLU A 252 -19.14 7.81 6.80
N TYR A 253 -18.99 8.97 7.42
CA TYR A 253 -18.92 9.10 8.88
C TYR A 253 -20.19 8.58 9.57
N LYS A 254 -21.38 9.06 9.14
CA LYS A 254 -22.65 8.65 9.74
C LYS A 254 -22.91 7.15 9.56
N TYR A 255 -22.64 6.61 8.38
CA TYR A 255 -22.82 5.19 8.12
C TYR A 255 -21.87 4.32 8.95
N ARG A 256 -20.61 4.71 9.10
CA ARG A 256 -19.65 3.98 9.96
C ARG A 256 -20.03 4.03 11.43
N ALA A 257 -20.55 5.17 11.91
CA ALA A 257 -21.04 5.28 13.28
C ALA A 257 -22.24 4.35 13.51
N ALA A 258 -23.22 4.37 12.61
CA ALA A 258 -24.37 3.46 12.63
C ALA A 258 -23.94 1.99 12.60
N TRP A 259 -23.01 1.64 11.69
CA TRP A 259 -22.45 0.30 11.59
C TRP A 259 -21.81 -0.16 12.90
N ASN A 260 -20.96 0.67 13.52
CA ASN A 260 -20.29 0.31 14.77
C ASN A 260 -21.28 0.11 15.92
N MET A 261 -22.34 0.93 15.98
CA MET A 261 -23.39 0.78 17.00
C MET A 261 -24.15 -0.55 16.82
N VAL A 262 -24.59 -0.85 15.60
CA VAL A 262 -25.26 -2.13 15.29
C VAL A 262 -24.33 -3.31 15.55
N LYS A 263 -23.07 -3.22 15.12
CA LYS A 263 -22.06 -4.25 15.35
C LYS A 263 -21.90 -4.59 16.84
N GLU A 264 -21.93 -3.57 17.71
CA GLU A 264 -21.90 -3.76 19.17
C GLU A 264 -23.17 -4.46 19.67
N GLN A 265 -24.35 -4.02 19.21
CA GLN A 265 -25.65 -4.57 19.61
C GLN A 265 -25.81 -6.05 19.28
N VAL A 266 -25.30 -6.49 18.13
CA VAL A 266 -25.37 -7.90 17.71
C VAL A 266 -24.26 -8.78 18.30
N GLY A 267 -23.48 -8.26 19.27
CA GLY A 267 -22.41 -9.02 19.94
C GLY A 267 -21.11 -9.17 19.15
N LEU A 268 -20.94 -8.43 18.05
CA LEU A 268 -19.75 -8.44 17.19
C LEU A 268 -18.80 -7.26 17.46
N GLY A 269 -19.02 -6.50 18.55
CA GLY A 269 -18.25 -5.32 18.97
C GLY A 269 -16.74 -5.54 18.98
N ALA A 270 -16.32 -6.66 19.57
CA ALA A 270 -14.92 -7.05 19.73
C ALA A 270 -14.23 -7.48 18.42
N ASP A 271 -15.00 -7.86 17.39
CA ASP A 271 -14.43 -8.26 16.10
C ASP A 271 -14.03 -7.00 15.31
N LYS A 272 -12.70 -6.82 15.15
CA LYS A 272 -12.09 -5.68 14.46
C LYS A 272 -12.20 -5.78 12.95
N ASP A 273 -12.48 -6.96 12.40
CA ASP A 273 -12.55 -7.21 10.97
C ASP A 273 -13.98 -7.05 10.42
N VAL A 274 -15.00 -7.01 11.29
CA VAL A 274 -16.41 -6.71 10.93
C VAL A 274 -16.63 -5.20 10.81
N VAL A 275 -15.93 -4.59 9.85
CA VAL A 275 -16.13 -3.20 9.41
C VAL A 275 -16.89 -3.19 8.09
N PRO A 276 -17.47 -2.07 7.59
CA PRO A 276 -18.27 -2.08 6.36
C PRO A 276 -17.63 -2.74 5.12
N HIS A 277 -16.30 -2.77 5.05
CA HIS A 277 -15.58 -3.47 3.99
C HIS A 277 -15.80 -5.00 3.99
N VAL A 278 -16.25 -5.56 5.11
CA VAL A 278 -16.66 -6.97 5.25
C VAL A 278 -17.75 -7.33 4.24
N LEU A 279 -18.66 -6.42 3.90
CA LEU A 279 -19.72 -6.66 2.90
C LEU A 279 -19.12 -7.01 1.53
N ARG A 280 -18.03 -6.36 1.16
CA ARG A 280 -17.29 -6.68 -0.06
C ARG A 280 -16.53 -8.00 0.05
N HIS A 281 -16.03 -8.35 1.23
CA HIS A 281 -15.46 -9.68 1.48
C HIS A 281 -16.53 -10.76 1.36
N THR A 282 -17.70 -10.56 1.95
CA THR A 282 -18.86 -11.45 1.82
C THR A 282 -19.27 -11.65 0.36
N CYS A 283 -19.37 -10.57 -0.43
CA CYS A 283 -19.62 -10.68 -1.88
C CYS A 283 -18.61 -11.59 -2.57
N ALA A 284 -17.32 -11.33 -2.35
CA ALA A 284 -16.23 -12.10 -2.96
C ALA A 284 -16.23 -13.57 -2.53
N SER A 285 -16.40 -13.83 -1.24
CA SER A 285 -16.48 -15.17 -0.67
C SER A 285 -17.64 -15.95 -1.28
N ARG A 286 -18.84 -15.35 -1.36
CA ARG A 286 -20.03 -15.99 -1.96
C ARG A 286 -19.82 -16.36 -3.42
N LEU A 287 -19.23 -15.47 -4.22
CA LEU A 287 -18.95 -15.77 -5.62
C LEU A 287 -17.97 -16.94 -5.77
N VAL A 288 -16.88 -16.95 -4.99
CA VAL A 288 -15.89 -18.03 -5.06
C VAL A 288 -16.45 -19.35 -4.54
N GLN A 289 -17.18 -19.33 -3.41
CA GLN A 289 -17.86 -20.51 -2.86
C GLN A 289 -18.93 -21.06 -3.83
N GLY A 290 -19.59 -20.17 -4.58
CA GLY A 290 -20.53 -20.53 -5.65
C GLY A 290 -19.85 -21.05 -6.94
N GLY A 291 -18.54 -21.29 -6.93
CA GLY A 291 -17.81 -21.86 -8.07
C GLY A 291 -17.47 -20.86 -9.17
N ILE A 292 -17.63 -19.54 -8.94
CA ILE A 292 -17.28 -18.54 -9.94
C ILE A 292 -15.76 -18.42 -10.04
N ASP A 293 -15.27 -18.59 -11.26
CA ASP A 293 -13.85 -18.45 -11.60
C ASP A 293 -13.24 -17.14 -11.04
N ILE A 294 -12.04 -17.27 -10.48
CA ILE A 294 -11.34 -16.20 -9.75
C ILE A 294 -11.07 -14.97 -10.63
N ARG A 295 -10.91 -15.15 -11.95
CA ARG A 295 -10.74 -14.05 -12.88
C ARG A 295 -12.04 -13.26 -13.07
N ARG A 296 -13.19 -13.94 -13.14
CA ARG A 296 -14.51 -13.26 -13.11
C ARG A 296 -14.73 -12.51 -11.81
N VAL A 297 -14.36 -13.09 -10.66
CA VAL A 297 -14.42 -12.40 -9.36
C VAL A 297 -13.50 -11.17 -9.33
N GLN A 298 -12.29 -11.25 -9.90
CA GLN A 298 -11.38 -10.11 -10.05
C GLN A 298 -12.04 -8.96 -10.83
N MET A 299 -12.71 -9.28 -11.94
CA MET A 299 -13.41 -8.32 -12.79
C MET A 299 -14.60 -7.68 -12.07
N TRP A 300 -15.43 -8.51 -11.41
CA TRP A 300 -16.57 -8.06 -10.60
C TRP A 300 -16.15 -7.04 -9.54
N LEU A 301 -15.11 -7.37 -8.78
CA LEU A 301 -14.59 -6.52 -7.71
C LEU A 301 -13.79 -5.32 -8.25
N GLY A 302 -13.28 -5.35 -9.48
CA GLY A 302 -12.39 -4.33 -10.01
C GLY A 302 -11.02 -4.32 -9.34
N HIS A 303 -10.46 -5.50 -9.08
CA HIS A 303 -9.09 -5.62 -8.56
C HIS A 303 -8.06 -5.40 -9.68
N GLN A 304 -7.06 -4.55 -9.38
CA GLN A 304 -6.01 -4.21 -10.35
C GLN A 304 -5.12 -5.41 -10.67
N THR A 305 -4.80 -6.22 -9.67
CA THR A 305 -3.97 -7.42 -9.83
C THR A 305 -4.73 -8.65 -9.37
N LEU A 306 -4.40 -9.80 -9.96
CA LEU A 306 -4.98 -11.09 -9.57
C LEU A 306 -4.61 -11.44 -8.11
N SER A 307 -3.40 -11.07 -7.67
CA SER A 307 -2.93 -11.26 -6.29
C SER A 307 -3.90 -10.71 -5.23
N MET A 308 -4.59 -9.58 -5.51
CA MET A 308 -5.61 -9.06 -4.60
C MET A 308 -6.82 -9.98 -4.45
N THR A 309 -7.19 -10.71 -5.49
CA THR A 309 -8.31 -11.66 -5.51
C THR A 309 -7.89 -13.03 -5.01
N MET A 310 -6.64 -13.45 -5.23
CA MET A 310 -6.11 -14.74 -4.77
C MET A 310 -6.26 -14.98 -3.27
N ARG A 311 -6.44 -13.92 -2.48
CA ARG A 311 -6.78 -14.03 -1.07
C ARG A 311 -8.03 -14.89 -0.83
N TYR A 312 -9.00 -14.92 -1.75
CA TYR A 312 -10.22 -15.75 -1.64
C TYR A 312 -10.08 -17.14 -2.26
N ALA A 313 -8.96 -17.46 -2.93
CA ALA A 313 -8.83 -18.70 -3.70
C ALA A 313 -8.99 -19.97 -2.85
N HIS A 314 -8.63 -19.91 -1.56
CA HIS A 314 -8.82 -21.01 -0.60
C HIS A 314 -10.29 -21.36 -0.33
N LEU A 315 -11.24 -20.49 -0.71
CA LEU A 315 -12.68 -20.74 -0.60
C LEU A 315 -13.25 -21.45 -1.83
N ALA A 316 -12.45 -21.61 -2.90
CA ALA A 316 -12.90 -22.29 -4.09
C ALA A 316 -13.07 -23.78 -3.82
N SER A 317 -14.04 -24.41 -4.48
CA SER A 317 -14.14 -25.86 -4.48
C SER A 317 -12.87 -26.46 -5.06
N HIS A 318 -12.38 -27.54 -4.45
CA HIS A 318 -11.29 -28.35 -4.98
C HIS A 318 -11.82 -29.49 -5.88
N ASP A 319 -13.12 -29.51 -6.12
CA ASP A 319 -13.78 -30.48 -7.00
C ASP A 319 -13.32 -30.26 -8.44
N LEU A 320 -12.51 -31.20 -8.93
CA LEU A 320 -12.02 -31.23 -10.31
C LEU A 320 -12.98 -31.96 -11.25
N GLU A 321 -14.00 -32.67 -10.74
CA GLU A 321 -14.95 -33.43 -11.57
C GLU A 321 -15.74 -32.52 -12.49
N MET A 322 -16.02 -31.28 -12.07
CA MET A 322 -16.67 -30.27 -12.90
C MET A 322 -15.92 -29.94 -14.20
N CYS A 323 -14.61 -30.26 -14.27
CA CYS A 323 -13.80 -30.08 -15.48
C CYS A 323 -14.03 -31.19 -16.50
N VAL A 324 -14.42 -32.40 -16.08
CA VAL A 324 -14.53 -33.59 -16.94
C VAL A 324 -15.57 -33.38 -18.05
N PRO A 325 -16.83 -32.97 -17.78
CA PRO A 325 -17.81 -32.74 -18.84
C PRO A 325 -17.46 -31.60 -19.80
N VAL A 326 -16.54 -30.70 -19.41
CA VAL A 326 -16.05 -29.63 -20.30
C VAL A 326 -15.06 -30.20 -21.31
N LEU A 327 -14.20 -31.11 -20.89
CA LEU A 327 -13.22 -31.77 -21.77
C LEU A 327 -13.89 -32.84 -22.67
N GLU A 328 -14.83 -33.61 -22.13
CA GLU A 328 -15.55 -34.65 -22.87
C GLU A 328 -16.45 -34.08 -23.98
N ARG A 329 -17.01 -32.88 -23.79
CA ARG A 329 -17.78 -32.19 -24.83
C ARG A 329 -16.99 -31.92 -26.12
N MET A 330 -15.66 -31.97 -26.09
CA MET A 330 -14.85 -31.88 -27.30
C MET A 330 -14.70 -33.23 -28.03
N ALA A 331 -14.85 -34.35 -27.34
CA ALA A 331 -14.74 -35.69 -27.93
C ALA A 331 -15.98 -36.05 -28.78
N GLU A 332 -17.15 -35.53 -28.44
CA GLU A 332 -18.41 -35.80 -29.16
C GLU A 332 -18.57 -35.03 -30.49
N VAL A 333 -17.69 -34.06 -30.78
CA VAL A 333 -17.76 -33.22 -32.00
C VAL A 333 -16.86 -33.77 -33.11
N ALA A 334 -16.26 -34.95 -32.96
CA ALA A 334 -15.52 -35.59 -34.04
C ALA A 334 -16.48 -35.95 -35.20
N PRO A 335 -16.27 -35.43 -36.43
CA PRO A 335 -17.14 -35.76 -37.57
C PRO A 335 -17.04 -37.27 -37.88
N PRO A 336 -18.13 -37.88 -38.38
CA PRO A 336 -18.08 -39.28 -38.80
C PRO A 336 -16.98 -39.45 -39.85
N MET A 337 -16.11 -40.44 -39.62
CA MET A 337 -15.07 -40.83 -40.58
C MET A 337 -15.73 -41.12 -41.93
N PRO A 338 -15.21 -40.59 -43.05
CA PRO A 338 -15.78 -40.89 -44.36
C PRO A 338 -15.67 -42.40 -44.61
N GLU A 339 -16.80 -43.03 -44.94
CA GLU A 339 -16.82 -44.42 -45.41
C GLU A 339 -15.91 -44.52 -46.64
N THR A 340 -14.86 -45.33 -46.51
CA THR A 340 -14.00 -45.70 -47.63
C THR A 340 -14.81 -46.51 -48.63
N ALA A 341 -15.05 -45.93 -49.81
CA ALA A 341 -15.66 -46.57 -50.97
C ALA A 341 -14.73 -47.60 -51.63
#